data_AF-A0A829LXB2-F1
#
_entry.id   AF-A0A829LXB2-F1
#
_cell.length_a   1.000
_cell.length_b   1.000
_cell.length_c   1.000
_cell.angle_alpha   90.00
_cell.angle_beta   90.00
_cell.angle_gamma   90.00
#
_symmetry.space_group_name_H-M   'P 1'
#
loop_
_entity.id
_entity.type
_entity.pdbx_description
1 polymer ?
#
loop_
_entity_poly.entity_id
_entity_poly.type
_entity_poly.pdbx_seq_one_letter_code
_entity_poly.pdbx_strand_id
1 'polypeptide(L)' 'MKTLNLTYKGSLNKTHILKINYANGQLDEATVRQAMTQIANLKLFKKGEEDLFVTPVSAKVVNTDEEVLFA' A
#
# COMPACT_ATOMS: atom_id res chain seq x y z
N MET A 1 -16.34 1.76 1.36
CA MET A 1 -15.36 0.66 1.58
C MET A 1 -14.13 1.16 2.35
N LYS A 2 -13.55 0.34 3.24
CA LYS A 2 -12.27 0.65 3.90
C LYS A 2 -11.11 0.09 3.08
N THR A 3 -10.14 0.94 2.74
CA THR A 3 -8.95 0.57 1.97
C THR A 3 -7.69 0.99 2.70
N LEU A 4 -6.74 0.06 2.85
CA LEU A 4 -5.42 0.34 3.37
C LEU A 4 -4.48 0.70 2.22
N ASN A 5 -4.04 1.95 2.20
CA ASN A 5 -3.07 2.45 1.24
C ASN A 5 -1.66 2.41 1.84
N LEU A 6 -0.80 1.58 1.29
CA LEU A 6 0.60 1.45 1.66
C LEU A 6 1.45 2.13 0.59
N THR A 7 2.11 3.23 0.95
CA THR A 7 2.93 4.03 0.05
C THR A 7 4.39 3.62 0.17
N TYR A 8 5.02 3.40 -0.98
CA TYR A 8 6.43 3.07 -1.10
C TYR A 8 7.14 3.99 -2.08
N LYS A 9 8.45 4.08 -1.91
CA LYS A 9 9.40 4.56 -2.91
C LYS A 9 9.96 3.34 -3.64
N GLY A 10 9.93 3.35 -4.97
CA GLY A 10 10.56 2.36 -5.82
C GLY A 10 12.06 2.62 -6.00
N SER A 11 12.77 1.70 -6.66
CA SER A 11 14.22 1.83 -6.90
C SER A 11 14.58 3.06 -7.74
N LEU A 12 13.69 3.48 -8.64
CA LEU A 12 13.84 4.69 -9.46
C LEU A 12 13.30 5.95 -8.78
N ASN A 13 13.15 5.95 -7.45
CA ASN A 13 12.65 7.07 -6.67
C ASN A 13 11.20 7.52 -6.98
N LYS A 14 10.45 6.75 -7.77
CA LYS A 14 9.02 6.97 -8.00
C LYS A 14 8.20 6.49 -6.81
N THR A 15 7.07 7.16 -6.59
CA THR A 15 6.13 6.79 -5.53
C THR A 15 5.12 5.79 -6.06
N HIS A 16 4.95 4.67 -5.35
CA HIS A 16 4.00 3.61 -5.67
C HIS A 16 3.08 3.36 -4.49
N ILE A 17 1.79 3.09 -4.76
CA ILE A 17 0.80 2.83 -3.72
C ILE A 17 0.25 1.42 -3.92
N LEU A 18 0.45 0.56 -2.94
CA LEU A 18 -0.20 -0.73 -2.83
C LEU A 18 -1.52 -0.54 -2.06
N LYS A 19 -2.65 -0.76 -2.74
CA LYS A 19 -3.98 -0.63 -2.16
C LYS A 19 -4.52 -2.01 -1.78
N ILE A 20 -4.91 -2.17 -0.52
CA ILE A 20 -5.57 -3.37 -0.02
C ILE A 20 -7.01 -3.00 0.33
N ASN A 21 -7.95 -3.44 -0.50
CA ASN A 21 -9.38 -3.23 -0.27
C ASN A 21 -9.89 -4.15 0.85
N TYR A 22 -11.00 -3.76 1.47
CA TYR A 22 -11.62 -4.50 2.59
C TYR A 22 -10.69 -4.66 3.78
N ALA A 23 -9.92 -3.61 4.09
CA ALA A 23 -9.11 -3.58 5.29
C ALA A 23 -10.02 -3.71 6.52
N ASN A 24 -9.96 -4.87 7.17
CA ASN A 24 -10.80 -5.22 8.31
C ASN A 24 -9.93 -5.47 9.55
N GLY A 25 -10.38 -5.00 10.71
CA GLY A 25 -9.69 -5.18 11.99
C GLY A 25 -8.94 -3.95 12.51
N GLN A 26 -8.40 -4.08 13.73
CA GLN A 26 -7.47 -3.12 14.32
C GLN A 26 -6.11 -3.24 13.62
N LEU A 27 -5.80 -2.28 12.75
CA LEU A 27 -4.49 -2.15 12.13
C LEU A 27 -3.58 -1.35 13.07
N ASP A 28 -2.66 -2.06 13.72
CA ASP A 28 -1.63 -1.46 14.57
C ASP A 28 -0.43 -0.96 13.72
N GLU A 29 0.17 0.17 14.10
CA GLU A 29 1.29 0.77 13.37
C GLU A 29 2.47 -0.18 13.24
N ALA A 30 2.87 -0.85 14.32
CA ALA A 30 4.04 -1.71 14.33
C ALA A 30 3.84 -2.91 13.38
N THR A 31 2.64 -3.49 13.41
CA THR A 31 2.27 -4.62 12.53
C THR A 31 2.28 -4.20 11.06
N VAL A 32 1.67 -3.06 10.72
CA VAL A 32 1.62 -2.57 9.34
C VAL A 32 3.03 -2.22 8.84
N ARG A 33 3.82 -1.53 9.66
CA ARG A 33 5.20 -1.16 9.30
C ARG A 33 6.08 -2.39 9.08
N GLN A 34 5.96 -3.40 9.95
CA GLN A 34 6.68 -4.67 9.79
C GLN A 34 6.29 -5.38 8.49
N ALA A 35 5.00 -5.46 8.18
CA ALA A 35 4.52 -6.06 6.94
C ALA A 35 5.05 -5.31 5.71
N MET A 36 5.05 -3.97 5.74
CA MET A 36 5.63 -3.16 4.65
C MET A 36 7.12 -3.43 4.44
N THR A 37 7.89 -3.56 5.52
CA THR A 37 9.32 -3.91 5.46
C THR A 37 9.53 -5.31 4.89
N GLN A 38 8.71 -6.28 5.27
CA GLN A 38 8.78 -7.64 4.72
C GLN A 38 8.48 -7.63 3.22
N ILE A 39 7.44 -6.93 2.77
CA ILE A 39 7.11 -6.79 1.35
C ILE A 39 8.28 -6.19 0.57
N ALA A 40 8.92 -5.17 1.13
CA ALA A 40 10.09 -4.54 0.52
C ALA A 40 11.29 -5.48 0.39
N ASN A 41 11.58 -6.25 1.44
CA ASN A 41 12.69 -7.20 1.46
C ASN A 41 12.51 -8.35 0.45
N LEU A 42 11.27 -8.77 0.21
CA LEU A 42 10.97 -9.87 -0.71
C LEU A 42 11.15 -9.46 -2.19
N LYS A 43 11.18 -8.16 -2.51
CA LYS A 43 11.33 -7.63 -3.88
C LYS A 43 10.43 -8.31 -4.92
N LEU A 44 9.21 -8.67 -4.51
CA LEU A 44 8.27 -9.46 -5.31
C LEU A 44 7.71 -8.69 -6.51
N PHE A 45 7.67 -7.37 -6.41
CA PHE A 45 6.96 -6.51 -7.36
C PHE A 45 7.96 -5.70 -8.17
N LYS A 46 8.12 -6.11 -9.43
CA LYS A 46 8.99 -5.46 -10.40
C LYS A 46 8.23 -5.09 -11.66
N LYS A 47 8.66 -4.01 -12.30
CA LYS A 47 8.19 -3.61 -13.63
C LYS A 47 9.40 -3.27 -14.48
N GLY A 48 9.77 -4.19 -15.38
CA GLY A 48 11.04 -4.10 -16.10
C GLY A 48 12.21 -4.14 -15.11
N GLU A 49 13.03 -3.10 -15.11
CA GLU A 49 14.18 -2.95 -14.20
C GLU A 49 13.85 -2.20 -12.90
N GLU A 50 12.61 -1.72 -12.72
CA GLU A 50 12.19 -0.99 -11.52
C GLU A 50 11.60 -1.94 -10.47
N ASP A 51 12.17 -1.93 -9.26
CA ASP A 51 11.55 -2.51 -8.07
C ASP A 51 10.51 -1.51 -7.53
N LEU A 52 9.24 -1.93 -7.43
CA LEU A 52 8.12 -1.00 -7.18
C LEU A 52 7.97 -0.62 -5.70
N PHE A 53 8.17 -1.57 -4.79
CA PHE A 53 7.93 -1.38 -3.36
C PHE A 53 9.23 -1.57 -2.58
N VAL A 54 10.13 -0.58 -2.56
CA VAL A 54 11.47 -0.71 -1.97
C VAL A 54 11.56 -0.07 -0.59
N THR A 55 11.14 1.19 -0.45
CA THR A 55 11.22 1.91 0.82
C THR A 55 9.81 2.24 1.30
N PRO A 56 9.36 1.70 2.45
CA PRO A 56 8.10 2.09 3.07
C PRO A 56 8.11 3.59 3.41
N VAL A 57 7.09 4.33 2.96
CA VAL A 57 6.99 5.78 3.20
C VAL A 57 5.85 6.09 4.17
N SER A 58 4.66 5.54 3.94
CA SER A 58 3.51 5.76 4.82
C SER A 58 2.44 4.69 4.64
N ALA A 59 1.58 4.55 5.65
CA ALA A 59 0.37 3.74 5.59
C ALA A 59 -0.84 4.57 6.02
N LYS A 60 -1.96 4.48 5.30
CA LYS A 60 -3.19 5.23 5.60
C LYS A 60 -4.42 4.37 5.36
N VAL A 61 -5.37 4.40 6.28
CA VAL A 61 -6.71 3.85 6.04
C VAL A 61 -7.56 4.93 5.39
N VAL A 62 -8.17 4.60 4.26
CA VAL A 62 -9.08 5.47 3.50
C VAL A 62 -10.47 4.85 3.55
N ASN A 63 -11.46 5.63 3.99
CA ASN A 63 -12.86 5.28 3.88
C ASN A 63 -13.38 5.93 2.58
N THR A 64 -13.89 5.12 1.67
CA THR A 64 -14.52 5.60 0.42
C THR A 64 -16.02 5.45 0.54
N ASP A 65 -16.75 6.54 0.36
CA ASP A 65 -18.21 6.54 0.24
C ASP A 65 -18.55 6.55 -1.25
N GLU A 66 -19.39 5.59 -1.69
CA GLU A 66 -19.82 5.48 -3.08
C GLU A 66 -21.22 6.10 -3.21
N GLU A 67 -21.35 7.11 -4.06
CA GLU A 67 -22.62 7.71 -4.42
C GLU A 67 -23.00 7.27 -5.84
N VAL A 68 -24.10 6.53 -5.96
CA VAL A 68 -24.61 6.08 -7.25
C VAL A 68 -25.44 7.21 -7.86
N LEU A 69 -24.91 7.84 -8.90
CA LEU A 69 -25.58 8.94 -9.60
C LEU A 69 -26.56 8.46 -10.69
N PHE A 70 -26.38 7.23 -11.20
CA PHE A 70 -27.29 6.53 -12.11
C PHE A 70 -26.94 5.02 -12.15
N ALA A 71 -27.90 4.16 -12.54
CA ALA A 71 -27.73 2.70 -12.67
C ALA A 71 -28.24 2.21 -14.03
#